data_AF-A0A2Y9PHQ3-F1
#
_entry.id   AF-A0A2Y9PHQ3-F1
#
_cell.length_a   1.000
_cell.length_b   1.000
_cell.length_c   1.000
_cell.angle_alpha   90.00
_cell.angle_beta   90.00
_cell.angle_gamma   90.00
#
_symmetry.space_group_name_H-M   'P 1'
#
loop_
_entity.id
_entity.type
_entity.pdbx_description
1 polymer ?
#
loop_
_entity_poly.entity_id
_entity_poly.type
_entity_poly.pdbx_seq_one_letter_code
_entity_poly.pdbx_strand_id
1 'polypeptide(L)'
;MKLCFVPVYEYVSVFASELSIVMIGEEKEEVEGISVGAILSDYQHVRVENVCKRLNLQPLAYLWQRNQEDLLREMISSNVQAIIIKVAALGLDPDKHLGKTLDQMEPYLLELSKKYGAHVCGEGGEYETFTLDCPLFKKKIIVDSSEVITHSADAFAPVAYLRFLELHLEDKHLTSSDRLFMGNCSCEVNCNEDNILALKEEEDQNETPPLIWKSLTPLLQNSQKSMSSGKSPSGYQWINGIIATFLSFSEESVIIAAAQAFSSLQATIKSKRLELKDIILVRLYLKNMKDFSSINSAYVTTFKHCLPARVCVETMLPEEVLFSIDCLIHQSDIKIDDGLFHPEEILHVQNISHWAPASIGPYSQSIKVREVMYPAGQTALVPSTMKLVSGRIQTEAPMSLSHTLKILKALHRGTGLPHILMAHCNVTSSKFIATALDTWQKNLRTQKEVPRVPILFLVYRRAIYEEVSSRQYQAFLSVFHKGLN
;
A
#
# COMPACT_ATOMS: atom_id res chain seq x y z
N MET A 1 29.60 10.07 19.92
CA MET A 1 28.72 10.52 21.02
C MET A 1 27.29 10.10 20.72
N LYS A 2 26.52 9.58 21.68
CA LYS A 2 25.12 9.19 21.46
C LYS A 2 24.20 10.41 21.60
N LEU A 3 23.75 10.96 20.46
CA LEU A 3 22.83 12.11 20.41
C LEU A 3 21.36 11.72 20.64
N CYS A 4 21.00 10.48 20.29
CA CYS A 4 19.68 9.92 20.48
C CYS A 4 19.69 8.82 21.56
N PHE A 5 18.49 8.41 22.01
CA PHE A 5 18.31 7.24 22.88
C PHE A 5 18.60 5.90 22.18
N VAL A 6 18.86 5.93 20.86
CA VAL A 6 19.03 4.76 20.02
C VAL A 6 20.53 4.48 19.81
N PRO A 7 20.99 3.21 19.93
CA PRO A 7 22.34 2.84 19.52
C PRO A 7 22.54 3.11 18.02
N VAL A 8 23.71 3.63 17.65
CA VAL A 8 24.11 3.83 16.25
C VAL A 8 25.12 2.75 15.90
N TYR A 9 24.90 2.07 14.78
CA TYR A 9 25.79 1.06 14.23
C TYR A 9 26.38 1.59 12.93
N GLU A 10 27.70 1.58 12.82
CA GLU A 10 28.42 2.02 11.62
C GLU A 10 28.96 0.80 10.89
N TYR A 11 28.70 0.73 9.58
CA TYR A 11 29.19 -0.32 8.71
C TYR A 11 29.79 0.29 7.45
N VAL A 12 31.03 -0.10 7.13
CA VAL A 12 31.74 0.33 5.93
C VAL A 12 31.74 -0.83 4.93
N SER A 13 31.15 -0.62 3.76
CA SER A 13 31.12 -1.63 2.69
C SER A 13 31.71 -1.06 1.40
N VAL A 14 32.69 -1.76 0.83
CA VAL A 14 33.40 -1.36 -0.41
C VAL A 14 32.58 -1.65 -1.67
N PHE A 15 31.60 -2.54 -1.54
CA PHE A 15 30.52 -2.73 -2.49
C PHE A 15 29.24 -2.68 -1.66
N ALA A 16 28.25 -1.87 -2.02
CA ALA A 16 26.92 -1.98 -1.43
C ALA A 16 26.32 -3.32 -1.87
N SER A 17 26.82 -4.44 -1.35
CA SER A 17 26.21 -5.75 -1.46
C SER A 17 25.23 -5.88 -0.30
N GLU A 18 24.15 -6.60 -0.55
CA GLU A 18 23.00 -6.77 0.32
C GLU A 18 23.33 -7.30 1.73
N LEU A 19 24.59 -7.72 1.97
CA LEU A 19 25.10 -8.30 3.22
C LEU A 19 25.17 -7.33 4.41
N SER A 20 25.30 -6.02 4.20
CA SER A 20 25.46 -5.07 5.32
C SER A 20 24.21 -4.95 6.20
N ILE A 21 23.02 -5.19 5.63
CA ILE A 21 21.76 -5.25 6.40
C ILE A 21 21.57 -6.64 7.05
N VAL A 22 22.10 -7.71 6.46
CA VAL A 22 21.99 -9.09 6.98
C VAL A 22 22.68 -9.24 8.33
N MET A 23 23.80 -8.53 8.54
CA MET A 23 24.55 -8.57 9.81
C MET A 23 23.81 -7.93 11.00
N ILE A 24 22.70 -7.21 10.77
CA ILE A 24 21.84 -6.69 11.84
C ILE A 24 21.15 -7.84 12.59
N GLY A 25 20.89 -8.97 11.92
CA GLY A 25 20.16 -10.10 12.49
C GLY A 25 20.98 -11.09 13.31
N GLU A 26 22.31 -11.14 13.14
CA GLU A 26 23.13 -12.19 13.79
C GLU A 26 23.58 -11.82 15.22
N GLU A 27 23.59 -10.55 15.62
CA GLU A 27 24.14 -10.19 16.93
C GLU A 27 23.17 -9.67 18.01
N LYS A 28 22.05 -8.95 17.78
CA LYS A 28 21.30 -8.36 18.92
C LYS A 28 19.81 -8.09 18.67
N GLU A 29 18.98 -8.56 19.63
CA GLU A 29 17.57 -8.22 19.90
C GLU A 29 16.54 -8.57 18.81
N GLU A 30 15.30 -8.89 19.22
CA GLU A 30 14.18 -9.25 18.32
C GLU A 30 13.72 -8.02 17.51
N VAL A 31 14.45 -7.68 16.44
CA VAL A 31 14.03 -6.66 15.48
C VAL A 31 12.92 -7.22 14.60
N GLU A 32 11.75 -6.56 14.59
CA GLU A 32 10.58 -6.99 13.80
C GLU A 32 10.45 -6.24 12.46
N GLY A 33 11.21 -5.16 12.24
CA GLY A 33 11.07 -4.34 11.04
C GLY A 33 12.21 -3.35 10.77
N ILE A 34 12.23 -2.82 9.55
CA ILE A 34 13.22 -1.83 9.07
C ILE A 34 12.47 -0.58 8.61
N SER A 35 12.83 0.57 9.17
CA SER A 35 12.33 1.88 8.72
C SER A 35 13.29 2.53 7.72
N VAL A 36 12.76 3.04 6.61
CA VAL A 36 13.53 3.71 5.55
C VAL A 36 13.04 5.13 5.32
N GLY A 37 13.97 6.04 5.00
CA GLY A 37 13.69 7.46 4.71
C GLY A 37 13.46 7.79 3.24
N ALA A 38 13.28 6.80 2.35
CA ALA A 38 13.03 7.04 0.92
C ALA A 38 11.68 7.75 0.72
N ILE A 39 11.65 8.76 -0.14
CA ILE A 39 10.47 9.61 -0.36
C ILE A 39 9.79 9.29 -1.70
N LEU A 40 10.55 9.21 -2.80
CA LEU A 40 10.00 9.04 -4.17
C LEU A 40 10.79 8.09 -5.10
N SER A 41 12.04 7.73 -4.80
CA SER A 41 12.83 6.73 -5.54
C SER A 41 12.35 5.28 -5.37
N ASP A 42 11.75 4.68 -6.41
CA ASP A 42 11.28 3.29 -6.40
C ASP A 42 12.44 2.31 -6.21
N TYR A 43 13.61 2.63 -6.78
CA TYR A 43 14.80 1.78 -6.72
C TYR A 43 15.27 1.53 -5.29
N GLN A 44 15.42 2.60 -4.50
CA GLN A 44 15.81 2.51 -3.09
C GLN A 44 14.77 1.74 -2.26
N HIS A 45 13.49 2.04 -2.50
CA HIS A 45 12.37 1.42 -1.80
C HIS A 45 12.28 -0.10 -2.06
N VAL A 46 12.25 -0.51 -3.32
CA VAL A 46 12.19 -1.94 -3.74
C VAL A 46 13.38 -2.72 -3.20
N ARG A 47 14.56 -2.09 -3.15
CA ARG A 47 15.76 -2.72 -2.61
C ARG A 47 15.63 -3.04 -1.13
N VAL A 48 15.08 -2.13 -0.33
CA VAL A 48 14.80 -2.38 1.09
C VAL A 48 13.72 -3.45 1.27
N GLU A 49 12.65 -3.43 0.46
CA GLU A 49 11.62 -4.46 0.51
C GLU A 49 12.18 -5.86 0.23
N ASN A 50 13.06 -5.99 -0.77
CA ASN A 50 13.69 -7.28 -1.10
C ASN A 50 14.57 -7.81 0.04
N VAL A 51 15.28 -6.93 0.75
CA VAL A 51 16.08 -7.30 1.92
C VAL A 51 15.17 -7.72 3.07
N CYS A 52 14.16 -6.92 3.40
CA CYS A 52 13.18 -7.21 4.44
C CYS A 52 12.49 -8.56 4.20
N LYS A 53 12.12 -8.84 2.95
CA LYS A 53 11.50 -10.10 2.53
C LYS A 53 12.39 -11.32 2.80
N ARG A 54 13.70 -11.23 2.55
CA ARG A 54 14.64 -12.34 2.81
C ARG A 54 14.90 -12.54 4.31
N LEU A 55 14.86 -11.47 5.08
CA LEU A 55 15.11 -11.48 6.52
C LEU A 55 13.83 -11.67 7.36
N ASN A 56 12.66 -11.76 6.73
CA ASN A 56 11.36 -11.83 7.40
C ASN A 56 11.13 -10.63 8.36
N LEU A 57 11.45 -9.43 7.88
CA LEU A 57 11.27 -8.16 8.59
C LEU A 57 10.15 -7.35 7.93
N GLN A 58 9.41 -6.56 8.71
CA GLN A 58 8.41 -5.62 8.19
C GLN A 58 9.09 -4.34 7.65
N PRO A 59 8.96 -4.00 6.35
CA PRO A 59 9.39 -2.70 5.86
C PRO A 59 8.42 -1.59 6.31
N LEU A 60 8.97 -0.50 6.84
CA LEU A 60 8.27 0.72 7.23
C LEU A 60 8.77 1.87 6.35
N ALA A 61 7.93 2.35 5.44
CA ALA A 61 8.29 3.38 4.45
C ALA A 61 7.34 4.57 4.59
N TYR A 62 7.39 5.24 5.75
CA TYR A 62 6.42 6.28 6.12
C TYR A 62 6.47 7.50 5.20
N LEU A 63 7.62 7.83 4.62
CA LEU A 63 7.78 9.01 3.76
C LEU A 63 7.46 8.72 2.29
N TRP A 64 7.33 7.45 1.94
CA TRP A 64 7.17 6.98 0.58
C TRP A 64 5.87 7.50 -0.07
N GLN A 65 5.98 8.03 -1.29
CA GLN A 65 4.88 8.60 -2.09
C GLN A 65 4.13 9.76 -1.39
N ARG A 66 4.72 10.37 -0.35
CA ARG A 66 4.18 11.60 0.24
C ARG A 66 4.44 12.80 -0.68
N ASN A 67 3.57 13.80 -0.59
CA ASN A 67 3.81 15.09 -1.22
C ASN A 67 5.06 15.74 -0.60
N GLN A 68 6.02 16.14 -1.43
CA GLN A 68 7.30 16.68 -0.97
C GLN A 68 7.17 18.07 -0.32
N GLU A 69 6.26 18.93 -0.80
CA GLU A 69 6.02 20.25 -0.21
C GLU A 69 5.46 20.12 1.21
N ASP A 70 4.46 19.26 1.38
CA ASP A 70 3.86 19.00 2.68
C ASP A 70 4.86 18.38 3.64
N LEU A 71 5.70 17.46 3.14
CA LEU A 71 6.75 16.82 3.95
C LEU A 71 7.81 17.83 4.39
N LEU A 72 8.24 18.75 3.52
CA LEU A 72 9.17 19.82 3.88
C LEU A 72 8.60 20.72 4.98
N ARG A 73 7.34 21.14 4.84
CA ARG A 73 6.63 21.93 5.86
C ARG A 73 6.47 21.19 7.18
N GLU A 74 6.20 19.89 7.13
CA GLU A 74 6.09 19.05 8.32
C GLU A 74 7.43 18.93 9.04
N MET A 75 8.54 18.76 8.31
CA MET A 75 9.88 18.75 8.91
C MET A 75 10.20 20.08 9.61
N ILE A 76 9.88 21.20 8.96
CA ILE A 76 10.10 22.55 9.52
C ILE A 76 9.24 22.75 10.78
N SER A 77 7.94 22.50 10.70
CA SER A 77 7.01 22.67 11.83
C SER A 77 7.24 21.67 12.97
N SER A 78 7.86 20.52 12.67
CA SER A 78 8.30 19.53 13.67
C SER A 78 9.67 19.87 14.28
N ASN A 79 10.20 21.07 14.05
CA ASN A 79 11.49 21.54 14.56
C ASN A 79 12.68 20.65 14.14
N VAL A 80 12.65 20.05 12.95
CA VAL A 80 13.83 19.40 12.36
C VAL A 80 14.76 20.48 11.80
N GLN A 81 15.77 20.84 12.59
CA GLN A 81 16.78 21.84 12.25
C GLN A 81 17.87 21.20 11.39
N ALA A 82 17.60 21.08 10.09
CA ALA A 82 18.57 20.61 9.10
C ALA A 82 19.06 21.75 8.22
N ILE A 83 20.36 21.71 7.88
CA ILE A 83 21.00 22.65 6.97
C ILE A 83 21.40 21.98 5.65
N ILE A 84 21.42 22.75 4.57
CA ILE A 84 21.94 22.31 3.28
C ILE A 84 23.47 22.20 3.37
N ILE A 85 24.01 21.00 3.18
CA ILE A 85 25.46 20.72 3.22
C ILE A 85 26.07 20.41 1.86
N LYS A 86 25.25 20.20 0.84
CA LYS A 86 25.70 19.99 -0.53
C LYS A 86 24.66 20.53 -1.49
N VAL A 87 25.11 21.07 -2.61
CA VAL A 87 24.27 21.42 -3.75
C VAL A 87 24.86 20.81 -5.02
N ALA A 88 24.00 20.36 -5.92
CA ALA A 88 24.38 19.73 -7.19
C ALA A 88 23.31 19.88 -8.29
N ALA A 89 22.50 20.95 -8.25
CA ALA A 89 21.43 21.17 -9.21
C ALA A 89 21.41 22.58 -9.79
N LEU A 90 20.82 22.67 -10.98
CA LEU A 90 20.53 23.94 -11.65
C LEU A 90 19.76 24.88 -10.71
N GLY A 91 20.26 26.10 -10.57
CA GLY A 91 19.66 27.14 -9.74
C GLY A 91 20.11 27.11 -8.27
N LEU A 92 20.77 26.06 -7.79
CA LEU A 92 21.36 26.10 -6.46
C LEU A 92 22.78 26.70 -6.52
N ASP A 93 22.93 27.86 -5.91
CA ASP A 93 24.20 28.59 -5.77
C ASP A 93 24.90 28.22 -4.43
N PRO A 94 26.12 27.66 -4.47
CA PRO A 94 26.89 27.29 -3.28
C PRO A 94 27.05 28.43 -2.27
N ASP A 95 27.38 29.63 -2.74
CA ASP A 95 27.70 30.77 -1.88
C ASP A 95 26.45 31.34 -1.20
N LYS A 96 25.28 31.10 -1.80
CA LYS A 96 24.00 31.59 -1.28
C LYS A 96 23.23 30.57 -0.47
N HIS A 97 23.41 29.27 -0.71
CA HIS A 97 22.51 28.24 -0.19
C HIS A 97 23.16 27.28 0.81
N LEU A 98 24.47 27.02 0.70
CA LEU A 98 25.15 26.16 1.67
C LEU A 98 25.05 26.77 3.09
N GLY A 99 24.73 25.92 4.06
CA GLY A 99 24.61 26.30 5.48
C GLY A 99 23.26 26.89 5.87
N LYS A 100 22.39 27.22 4.91
CA LYS A 100 21.02 27.66 5.20
C LYS A 100 20.17 26.50 5.71
N THR A 101 19.25 26.81 6.61
CA THR A 101 18.28 25.84 7.13
C THR A 101 17.22 25.50 6.07
N LEU A 102 16.56 24.34 6.23
CA LEU A 102 15.41 23.98 5.39
C LEU A 102 14.29 25.02 5.45
N ASP A 103 14.05 25.61 6.62
CA ASP A 103 13.08 26.69 6.81
C ASP A 103 13.42 27.92 5.95
N GLN A 104 14.67 28.38 6.01
CA GLN A 104 15.15 29.49 5.19
C GLN A 104 15.10 29.20 3.68
N MET A 105 15.25 27.93 3.31
CA MET A 105 15.28 27.49 1.91
C MET A 105 13.89 27.13 1.37
N GLU A 106 12.86 26.95 2.20
CA GLU A 106 11.53 26.47 1.76
C GLU A 106 10.96 27.29 0.60
N PRO A 107 10.88 28.64 0.66
CA PRO A 107 10.28 29.41 -0.43
C PRO A 107 11.06 29.25 -1.75
N TYR A 108 12.39 29.15 -1.64
CA TYR A 108 13.28 29.01 -2.79
C TYR A 108 13.17 27.63 -3.44
N LEU A 109 13.13 26.56 -2.64
CA LEU A 109 12.99 25.18 -3.15
C LEU A 109 11.64 24.98 -3.86
N LEU A 110 10.57 25.58 -3.34
CA LEU A 110 9.25 25.58 -3.99
C LEU A 110 9.27 26.32 -5.34
N GLU A 111 9.95 27.47 -5.41
CA GLU A 111 10.13 28.20 -6.67
C GLU A 111 10.97 27.41 -7.67
N LEU A 112 12.08 26.81 -7.20
CA LEU A 112 12.97 26.00 -8.01
C LEU A 112 12.25 24.80 -8.63
N SER A 113 11.40 24.14 -7.85
CA SER A 113 10.55 23.04 -8.33
C SER A 113 9.59 23.49 -9.42
N LYS A 114 8.91 24.64 -9.24
CA LYS A 114 8.00 25.19 -10.25
C LYS A 114 8.71 25.58 -11.54
N LYS A 115 9.94 26.09 -11.44
CA LYS A 115 10.69 26.62 -12.58
C LYS A 115 11.43 25.55 -13.37
N TYR A 116 12.03 24.58 -12.68
CA TYR A 116 12.94 23.60 -13.29
C TYR A 116 12.55 22.15 -13.02
N GLY A 117 11.48 21.89 -12.27
CA GLY A 117 11.06 20.53 -11.92
C GLY A 117 11.92 19.86 -10.86
N ALA A 118 12.74 20.61 -10.12
CA ALA A 118 13.56 20.09 -9.03
C ALA A 118 12.70 19.44 -7.93
N HIS A 119 13.22 18.38 -7.31
CA HIS A 119 12.59 17.77 -6.16
C HIS A 119 12.75 18.63 -4.92
N VAL A 120 11.63 19.05 -4.33
CA VAL A 120 11.57 19.94 -3.17
C VAL A 120 12.28 19.35 -1.95
N CYS A 121 12.30 18.02 -1.81
CA CYS A 121 13.03 17.32 -0.74
C CYS A 121 14.42 16.82 -1.15
N GLY A 122 14.94 17.18 -2.33
CA GLY A 122 16.27 16.78 -2.78
C GLY A 122 16.43 15.32 -3.22
N GLU A 123 15.32 14.63 -3.53
CA GLU A 123 15.33 13.20 -3.90
C GLU A 123 16.19 12.90 -5.15
N GLY A 124 16.27 13.84 -6.08
CA GLY A 124 17.08 13.71 -7.30
C GLY A 124 18.58 13.91 -7.06
N GLY A 125 18.99 14.14 -5.80
CA GLY A 125 20.36 14.49 -5.44
C GLY A 125 20.66 15.98 -5.64
N GLU A 126 19.63 16.82 -5.74
CA GLU A 126 19.79 18.27 -5.93
C GLU A 126 20.58 18.92 -4.81
N TYR A 127 20.38 18.43 -3.58
CA TYR A 127 21.10 18.85 -2.40
C TYR A 127 21.14 17.72 -1.36
N GLU A 128 22.05 17.84 -0.39
CA GLU A 128 22.09 16.98 0.79
C GLU A 128 21.97 17.82 2.05
N THR A 129 21.45 17.24 3.13
CA THR A 129 21.22 17.93 4.40
C THR A 129 21.92 17.26 5.57
N PHE A 130 22.27 18.06 6.58
CA PHE A 130 22.73 17.58 7.88
C PHE A 130 21.85 18.13 9.00
N THR A 131 21.29 17.24 9.81
CA THR A 131 20.41 17.60 10.93
C THR A 131 21.23 17.99 12.14
N LEU A 132 21.23 19.28 12.47
CA LEU A 132 21.90 19.84 13.63
C LEU A 132 21.10 19.62 14.92
N ASP A 133 19.77 19.69 14.81
CA ASP A 133 18.88 19.42 15.93
C ASP A 133 17.51 18.90 15.50
N CYS A 134 16.86 18.14 16.37
CA CYS A 134 15.44 17.81 16.28
C CYS A 134 14.89 17.43 17.68
N PRO A 135 13.57 17.38 17.89
CA PRO A 135 13.00 17.05 19.20
C PRO A 135 13.48 15.73 19.84
N LEU A 136 13.92 14.77 19.02
CA LEU A 136 14.45 13.48 19.50
C LEU A 136 15.90 13.54 20.01
N PHE A 137 16.66 14.59 19.67
CA PHE A 137 18.05 14.73 20.10
C PHE A 137 18.11 15.20 21.57
N LYS A 138 19.08 14.67 22.32
CA LYS A 138 19.35 15.10 23.71
C LYS A 138 20.14 16.41 23.80
N LYS A 139 21.02 16.62 22.83
CA LYS A 139 21.89 17.78 22.68
C LYS A 139 21.79 18.26 21.24
N LYS A 140 21.91 19.56 21.01
CA LYS A 140 22.01 20.12 19.66
C LYS A 140 23.47 20.12 19.23
N ILE A 141 23.70 19.93 17.92
CA ILE A 141 25.02 20.03 17.31
C ILE A 141 25.23 21.48 16.87
N ILE A 142 26.33 22.08 17.28
CA ILE A 142 26.73 23.42 16.86
C ILE A 142 27.89 23.31 15.89
N VAL A 143 27.81 24.06 14.80
CA VAL A 143 28.90 24.20 13.83
C VAL A 143 29.72 25.42 14.20
N ASP A 144 30.93 25.21 14.72
CA ASP A 144 31.83 26.30 15.12
C ASP A 144 32.57 26.87 13.92
N SER A 145 33.03 25.98 13.04
CA SER A 145 33.69 26.38 11.80
C SER A 145 33.46 25.36 10.68
N SER A 146 33.35 25.89 9.47
CA SER A 146 33.19 25.10 8.24
C SER A 146 33.75 25.88 7.06
N GLU A 147 34.02 25.17 5.97
CA GLU A 147 34.44 25.77 4.71
C GLU A 147 33.69 25.14 3.53
N VAL A 148 33.56 25.91 2.44
CA VAL A 148 32.94 25.44 1.19
C VAL A 148 34.00 24.82 0.30
N ILE A 149 33.77 23.58 -0.12
CA ILE A 149 34.60 22.89 -1.10
C ILE A 149 33.83 22.77 -2.41
N THR A 150 34.32 23.46 -3.44
CA THR A 150 33.79 23.35 -4.79
C THR A 150 34.38 22.13 -5.48
N HIS A 151 33.51 21.17 -5.83
CA HIS A 151 33.89 19.98 -6.58
C HIS A 151 33.81 20.22 -8.09
N SER A 152 32.77 20.93 -8.55
CA SER A 152 32.59 21.35 -9.93
C SER A 152 32.05 22.77 -9.97
N ALA A 153 32.72 23.65 -10.73
CA ALA A 153 32.31 25.04 -10.92
C ALA A 153 31.47 25.23 -12.21
N ASP A 154 30.67 24.22 -12.57
CA ASP A 154 29.79 24.30 -13.73
C ASP A 154 28.88 25.55 -13.64
N ALA A 155 28.76 26.27 -14.76
CA ALA A 155 28.05 27.55 -14.80
C ALA A 155 26.54 27.42 -14.58
N PHE A 156 25.97 26.23 -14.78
CA PHE A 156 24.55 25.96 -14.69
C PHE A 156 24.22 25.13 -13.44
N ALA A 157 24.97 24.07 -13.16
CA ALA A 157 24.75 23.16 -12.03
C ALA A 157 26.05 22.96 -11.23
N PRO A 158 26.49 23.98 -10.47
CA PRO A 158 27.69 23.84 -9.65
C PRO A 158 27.50 22.75 -8.59
N VAL A 159 28.59 22.05 -8.30
CA VAL A 159 28.63 21.02 -7.26
C VAL A 159 29.59 21.47 -6.18
N ALA A 160 29.08 21.70 -4.99
CA ALA A 160 29.86 22.11 -3.82
C ALA A 160 29.25 21.55 -2.54
N TYR A 161 30.08 21.41 -1.51
CA TYR A 161 29.65 20.92 -0.21
C TYR A 161 30.36 21.63 0.94
N LEU A 162 29.73 21.61 2.11
CA LEU A 162 30.29 22.09 3.36
C LEU A 162 31.15 21.00 4.01
N ARG A 163 32.41 21.34 4.26
CA ARG A 163 33.30 20.56 5.13
C ARG A 163 33.29 21.17 6.52
N PHE A 164 32.73 20.46 7.49
CA PHE A 164 32.81 20.85 8.90
C PHE A 164 34.24 20.67 9.42
N LEU A 165 34.79 21.72 10.02
CA LEU A 165 36.13 21.72 10.60
C LEU A 165 36.07 21.47 12.11
N GLU A 166 35.11 22.12 12.78
CA GLU A 166 34.89 22.00 14.21
C GLU A 166 33.39 22.00 14.54
N LEU A 167 33.00 21.06 15.40
CA LEU A 167 31.64 20.86 15.88
C LEU A 167 31.68 20.61 17.39
N HIS A 168 30.72 21.15 18.13
CA HIS A 168 30.50 20.79 19.53
C HIS A 168 29.03 20.50 19.84
N LEU A 169 28.78 19.97 21.03
CA LEU A 169 27.43 19.68 21.51
C LEU A 169 27.03 20.63 22.62
N GLU A 170 25.83 21.19 22.50
CA GLU A 170 25.21 21.99 23.56
C GLU A 170 24.00 21.28 24.15
N ASP A 171 23.83 21.37 25.46
CA ASP A 171 22.65 20.87 26.15
C ASP A 171 21.41 21.67 25.76
N LYS A 172 20.27 20.96 25.66
CA LYS A 172 18.98 21.60 25.41
C LYS A 172 18.39 22.13 26.70
N HIS A 173 17.93 23.37 26.67
CA HIS A 173 17.04 23.88 27.70
C HIS A 173 15.62 23.38 27.39
N LEU A 174 15.19 22.32 28.07
CA LEU A 174 13.84 21.75 27.93
C LEU A 174 12.78 22.83 28.15
N THR A 175 12.14 23.27 27.07
CA THR A 175 10.97 24.14 27.08
C THR A 175 9.70 23.32 26.86
N SER A 176 8.55 23.83 27.31
CA SER A 176 7.26 23.14 27.19
C SER A 176 6.85 22.86 25.72
N SER A 177 7.45 23.58 24.76
CA SER A 177 7.34 23.39 23.31
C SER A 177 8.16 22.22 22.73
N ASP A 178 9.06 21.60 23.50
CA ASP A 178 9.89 20.47 23.04
C ASP A 178 9.18 19.11 23.13
N ARG A 179 7.89 19.10 23.51
CA ARG A 179 7.08 17.88 23.42
C ARG A 179 6.86 17.57 21.95
N LEU A 180 7.18 16.34 21.53
CA LEU A 180 6.75 15.79 20.24
C LEU A 180 5.26 16.07 20.09
N PHE A 181 4.93 17.01 19.21
CA PHE A 181 3.56 17.18 18.75
C PHE A 181 3.23 15.94 17.93
N MET A 182 2.63 14.95 18.56
CA MET A 182 1.85 13.92 17.88
C MET A 182 0.62 14.61 17.27
N GLY A 183 0.83 15.31 16.16
CA GLY A 183 -0.27 15.72 15.30
C GLY A 183 -0.97 14.50 14.75
N ASN A 184 -2.26 14.63 14.41
CA ASN A 184 -2.99 13.55 13.75
C ASN A 184 -2.30 13.20 12.42
N CYS A 185 -2.24 11.91 12.09
CA CYS A 185 -1.63 11.46 10.85
C CYS A 185 -2.34 12.10 9.66
N SER A 186 -1.63 12.64 8.67
CA SER A 186 -2.23 13.13 7.42
C SER A 186 -2.96 12.02 6.62
N CYS A 187 -2.73 10.77 6.99
CA CYS A 187 -3.39 9.58 6.47
C CYS A 187 -4.74 9.26 7.16
N GLU A 188 -5.00 9.84 8.34
CA GLU A 188 -6.31 9.88 8.94
C GLU A 188 -7.08 10.96 8.19
N VAL A 189 -8.23 10.60 7.62
CA VAL A 189 -9.00 11.55 6.81
C VAL A 189 -9.32 12.77 7.69
N ASN A 190 -8.87 13.95 7.29
CA ASN A 190 -9.39 15.23 7.76
C ASN A 190 -10.83 15.36 7.25
N CYS A 191 -11.72 14.56 7.83
CA CYS A 191 -13.15 14.79 7.73
C CYS A 191 -13.40 16.02 8.61
N ASN A 192 -13.37 17.22 8.01
CA ASN A 192 -13.73 18.44 8.72
C ASN A 192 -14.97 18.19 9.60
N GLU A 193 -14.85 18.57 10.87
CA GLU A 193 -15.89 18.45 11.90
C GLU A 193 -17.21 19.16 11.51
N ASP A 194 -17.19 20.00 10.48
CA ASP A 194 -18.31 20.82 10.03
C ASP A 194 -19.52 20.03 9.45
N ASN A 195 -19.42 18.71 9.29
CA ASN A 195 -20.56 17.86 8.89
C ASN A 195 -20.90 16.74 9.90
N ILE A 196 -20.27 16.72 11.09
CA ILE A 196 -20.54 15.72 12.14
C ILE A 196 -21.56 16.25 13.18
N LEU A 197 -21.96 17.52 13.10
CA LEU A 197 -23.10 18.02 13.86
C LEU A 197 -24.42 17.76 13.11
N ALA A 198 -24.95 16.53 13.23
CA ALA A 198 -26.39 16.26 13.36
C ALA A 198 -26.79 14.80 13.04
N LEU A 199 -26.13 13.78 13.58
CA LEU A 199 -26.81 12.50 13.81
C LEU A 199 -26.29 11.94 15.12
N LYS A 200 -27.14 12.00 16.15
CA LYS A 200 -26.89 11.38 17.45
C LYS A 200 -26.53 9.91 17.24
N GLU A 201 -25.52 9.46 17.98
CA GLU A 201 -25.22 8.06 18.21
C GLU A 201 -26.49 7.39 18.78
N GLU A 202 -27.20 6.63 17.96
CA GLU A 202 -28.07 5.59 18.47
C GLU A 202 -27.20 4.33 18.62
N GLU A 203 -26.92 3.97 19.88
CA GLU A 203 -26.42 2.65 20.23
C GLU A 203 -27.41 1.60 19.71
N ASP A 204 -26.99 0.85 18.68
CA ASP A 204 -27.81 -0.20 18.07
C ASP A 204 -27.80 -1.45 18.98
N GLN A 205 -28.60 -1.41 20.06
CA GLN A 205 -28.88 -2.56 20.93
C GLN A 205 -30.07 -3.42 20.44
N ASN A 206 -30.47 -3.30 19.17
CA ASN A 206 -31.54 -4.12 18.62
C ASN A 206 -30.98 -5.29 17.80
N GLU A 207 -31.09 -6.49 18.36
CA GLU A 207 -31.00 -7.74 17.62
C GLU A 207 -31.88 -7.64 16.36
N THR A 208 -31.24 -7.61 15.19
CA THR A 208 -31.94 -7.58 13.91
C THR A 208 -32.77 -8.85 13.74
N PRO A 209 -34.07 -8.76 13.38
CA PRO A 209 -34.81 -9.95 12.98
C PRO A 209 -34.16 -10.55 11.72
N PRO A 210 -34.15 -11.89 11.57
CA PRO A 210 -33.49 -12.53 10.44
C PRO A 210 -34.12 -12.05 9.14
N LEU A 211 -33.33 -11.37 8.32
CA LEU A 211 -33.68 -11.07 6.94
C LEU A 211 -33.99 -12.40 6.23
N ILE A 212 -35.25 -12.58 5.83
CA ILE A 212 -35.65 -13.70 4.98
C ILE A 212 -35.12 -13.39 3.58
N TRP A 213 -33.89 -13.81 3.33
CA TRP A 213 -33.32 -13.87 2.00
C TRP A 213 -34.12 -14.90 1.20
N LYS A 214 -34.75 -14.46 0.11
CA LYS A 214 -35.25 -15.41 -0.89
C LYS A 214 -34.03 -16.09 -1.50
N SER A 215 -33.70 -17.26 -0.96
CA SER A 215 -32.81 -18.21 -1.61
C SER A 215 -33.29 -18.36 -3.04
N LEU A 216 -32.45 -17.98 -4.01
CA LEU A 216 -32.58 -18.54 -5.34
C LEU A 216 -32.32 -20.03 -5.15
N THR A 217 -33.39 -20.81 -5.02
CA THR A 217 -33.33 -22.26 -4.88
C THR A 217 -32.52 -22.87 -6.03
N PRO A 218 -31.88 -24.01 -5.78
CA PRO A 218 -30.56 -24.30 -6.30
C PRO A 218 -30.59 -24.77 -7.75
N LEU A 219 -29.92 -24.03 -8.64
CA LEU A 219 -29.41 -24.60 -9.90
C LEU A 219 -28.22 -25.56 -9.68
N LEU A 220 -27.90 -25.91 -8.42
CA LEU A 220 -26.80 -26.78 -8.04
C LEU A 220 -27.07 -28.28 -8.21
N GLN A 221 -28.23 -28.69 -8.72
CA GLN A 221 -28.52 -30.13 -8.95
C GLN A 221 -28.10 -30.66 -10.32
N ASN A 222 -27.59 -29.83 -11.25
CA ASN A 222 -27.06 -30.36 -12.51
C ASN A 222 -25.71 -29.74 -12.89
N SER A 223 -24.67 -30.55 -12.67
CA SER A 223 -23.27 -30.44 -13.08
C SER A 223 -22.32 -29.68 -12.14
N GLN A 224 -21.43 -30.45 -11.52
CA GLN A 224 -20.14 -30.04 -10.93
C GLN A 224 -19.15 -29.52 -12.00
N LYS A 225 -19.61 -28.74 -12.98
CA LYS A 225 -18.74 -28.18 -14.02
C LYS A 225 -18.57 -26.70 -13.76
N SER A 226 -17.32 -26.29 -13.54
CA SER A 226 -16.91 -24.90 -13.61
C SER A 226 -17.44 -24.28 -14.90
N MET A 227 -18.18 -23.19 -14.77
CA MET A 227 -18.80 -22.51 -15.90
C MET A 227 -17.83 -21.47 -16.41
N SER A 228 -17.35 -21.65 -17.64
CA SER A 228 -16.53 -20.64 -18.31
C SER A 228 -17.38 -19.78 -19.24
N SER A 229 -17.18 -18.47 -19.21
CA SER A 229 -17.74 -17.59 -20.24
C SER A 229 -17.14 -17.90 -21.61
N GLY A 230 -17.75 -17.35 -22.67
CA GLY A 230 -17.06 -17.21 -23.95
C GLY A 230 -15.77 -16.39 -23.79
N LYS A 231 -14.78 -16.65 -24.66
CA LYS A 231 -13.56 -15.83 -24.76
C LYS A 231 -13.90 -14.57 -25.56
N SER A 232 -13.57 -13.39 -25.03
CA SER A 232 -13.76 -12.14 -25.76
C SER A 232 -12.78 -12.05 -26.95
N PRO A 233 -13.05 -11.21 -27.96
CA PRO A 233 -12.09 -10.93 -29.03
C PRO A 233 -10.75 -10.38 -28.52
N SER A 234 -10.77 -9.72 -27.36
CA SER A 234 -9.60 -9.17 -26.67
C SER A 234 -8.89 -10.18 -25.76
N GLY A 235 -9.33 -11.44 -25.73
CA GLY A 235 -8.62 -12.51 -25.01
C GLY A 235 -9.06 -12.75 -23.57
N TYR A 236 -10.12 -12.09 -23.09
CA TYR A 236 -10.61 -12.23 -21.72
C TYR A 236 -11.60 -13.38 -21.58
N GLN A 237 -11.53 -14.10 -20.46
CA GLN A 237 -12.46 -15.18 -20.15
C GLN A 237 -12.68 -15.28 -18.63
N TRP A 238 -13.93 -15.44 -18.22
CA TRP A 238 -14.28 -15.79 -16.85
C TRP A 238 -14.33 -17.31 -16.68
N ILE A 239 -13.79 -17.79 -15.56
CA ILE A 239 -14.01 -19.14 -15.03
C ILE A 239 -14.67 -18.98 -13.68
N ASN A 240 -15.91 -19.43 -13.58
CA ASN A 240 -16.73 -19.24 -12.39
C ASN A 240 -17.04 -20.55 -11.70
N GLY A 241 -17.30 -20.46 -10.40
CA GLY A 241 -17.89 -21.55 -9.62
C GLY A 241 -16.92 -22.69 -9.32
N ILE A 242 -15.62 -22.40 -9.13
CA ILE A 242 -14.75 -23.36 -8.44
C ILE A 242 -15.14 -23.30 -6.96
N ILE A 243 -15.59 -24.41 -6.39
CA ILE A 243 -16.09 -24.47 -5.01
C ILE A 243 -15.24 -25.40 -4.17
N ALA A 244 -15.08 -25.06 -2.89
CA ALA A 244 -14.64 -25.99 -1.87
C ALA A 244 -15.86 -26.44 -1.07
N THR A 245 -16.10 -27.74 -1.02
CA THR A 245 -17.21 -28.33 -0.26
C THR A 245 -16.72 -29.00 1.01
N PHE A 246 -17.59 -29.04 2.00
CA PHE A 246 -17.34 -29.74 3.24
C PHE A 246 -17.26 -31.25 3.02
N LEU A 247 -16.21 -31.90 3.54
CA LEU A 247 -16.09 -33.36 3.53
C LEU A 247 -16.43 -33.97 4.92
N SER A 248 -16.18 -33.24 6.01
CA SER A 248 -16.39 -33.64 7.42
C SER A 248 -16.22 -32.45 8.39
N PHE A 249 -16.73 -32.55 9.64
CA PHE A 249 -16.73 -31.48 10.67
C PHE A 249 -15.42 -31.28 11.46
N SER A 250 -14.24 -31.52 10.87
CA SER A 250 -12.94 -31.25 11.52
C SER A 250 -12.24 -30.00 10.95
N GLU A 251 -11.38 -29.32 11.70
CA GLU A 251 -10.58 -28.18 11.20
C GLU A 251 -9.63 -28.59 10.05
N GLU A 252 -9.10 -29.82 10.09
CA GLU A 252 -8.30 -30.39 8.98
C GLU A 252 -9.09 -30.46 7.66
N SER A 253 -10.42 -30.54 7.72
CA SER A 253 -11.32 -30.57 6.57
C SER A 253 -11.19 -29.31 5.71
N VAL A 254 -11.01 -28.13 6.31
CA VAL A 254 -10.91 -26.86 5.58
C VAL A 254 -9.63 -26.80 4.75
N ILE A 255 -8.50 -27.24 5.32
CA ILE A 255 -7.20 -27.26 4.63
C ILE A 255 -7.25 -28.24 3.45
N ILE A 256 -7.81 -29.44 3.66
CA ILE A 256 -7.96 -30.46 2.61
C ILE A 256 -8.90 -29.97 1.52
N ALA A 257 -10.06 -29.43 1.88
CA ALA A 257 -11.03 -28.89 0.92
C ALA A 257 -10.45 -27.72 0.12
N ALA A 258 -9.67 -26.85 0.76
CA ALA A 258 -8.96 -25.77 0.08
C ALA A 258 -7.95 -26.32 -0.95
N ALA A 259 -7.10 -27.26 -0.56
CA ALA A 259 -6.14 -27.90 -1.45
C ALA A 259 -6.81 -28.57 -2.67
N GLN A 260 -7.95 -29.24 -2.46
CA GLN A 260 -8.73 -29.86 -3.53
C GLN A 260 -9.36 -28.82 -4.48
N ALA A 261 -9.91 -27.73 -3.95
CA ALA A 261 -10.50 -26.67 -4.76
C ALA A 261 -9.43 -25.98 -5.64
N PHE A 262 -8.26 -25.68 -5.08
CA PHE A 262 -7.15 -25.11 -5.88
C PHE A 262 -6.56 -26.11 -6.88
N SER A 263 -6.52 -27.40 -6.55
CA SER A 263 -6.14 -28.45 -7.52
C SER A 263 -7.16 -28.52 -8.68
N SER A 264 -8.44 -28.34 -8.38
CA SER A 264 -9.52 -28.29 -9.38
C SER A 264 -9.42 -27.05 -10.25
N LEU A 265 -9.06 -25.89 -9.68
CA LEU A 265 -8.74 -24.68 -10.43
C LEU A 265 -7.57 -24.94 -11.39
N GLN A 266 -6.46 -25.49 -10.91
CA GLN A 266 -5.29 -25.81 -11.73
C GLN A 266 -5.64 -26.75 -12.89
N ALA A 267 -6.42 -27.81 -12.63
CA ALA A 267 -6.87 -28.74 -13.65
C ALA A 267 -7.76 -28.05 -14.70
N THR A 268 -8.68 -27.18 -14.25
CA THR A 268 -9.56 -26.40 -15.15
C THR A 268 -8.75 -25.47 -16.05
N ILE A 269 -7.77 -24.75 -15.50
CA ILE A 269 -6.87 -23.85 -16.23
C ILE A 269 -6.05 -24.64 -17.26
N LYS A 270 -5.44 -25.75 -16.85
CA LYS A 270 -4.67 -26.62 -17.76
C LYS A 270 -5.53 -27.22 -18.88
N SER A 271 -6.77 -27.62 -18.59
CA SER A 271 -7.69 -28.18 -19.60
C SER A 271 -7.99 -27.19 -20.74
N LYS A 272 -7.86 -25.88 -20.45
CA LYS A 272 -8.03 -24.79 -21.40
C LYS A 272 -6.72 -24.33 -22.06
N ARG A 273 -5.61 -25.04 -21.83
CA ARG A 273 -4.26 -24.71 -22.32
C ARG A 273 -3.80 -23.33 -21.83
N LEU A 274 -4.16 -23.00 -20.59
CA LEU A 274 -3.78 -21.77 -19.90
C LEU A 274 -2.84 -22.12 -18.74
N GLU A 275 -2.17 -21.10 -18.22
CA GLU A 275 -1.31 -21.16 -17.05
C GLU A 275 -1.89 -20.30 -15.91
N LEU A 276 -1.49 -20.56 -14.66
CA LEU A 276 -1.98 -19.78 -13.51
C LEU A 276 -1.61 -18.29 -13.60
N LYS A 277 -0.51 -17.96 -14.29
CA LYS A 277 -0.08 -16.56 -14.53
C LYS A 277 -1.05 -15.78 -15.42
N ASP A 278 -1.92 -16.47 -16.17
CA ASP A 278 -2.90 -15.83 -17.04
C ASP A 278 -4.14 -15.35 -16.24
N ILE A 279 -4.27 -15.76 -14.98
CA ILE A 279 -5.30 -15.26 -14.07
C ILE A 279 -4.88 -13.86 -13.60
N ILE A 280 -5.74 -12.87 -13.85
CA ILE A 280 -5.46 -11.46 -13.55
C ILE A 280 -6.31 -10.92 -12.40
N LEU A 281 -7.48 -11.51 -12.15
CA LEU A 281 -8.35 -11.15 -11.02
C LEU A 281 -9.00 -12.40 -10.45
N VAL A 282 -8.95 -12.54 -9.13
CA VAL A 282 -9.65 -13.57 -8.36
C VAL A 282 -10.71 -12.91 -7.47
N ARG A 283 -11.93 -13.45 -7.51
CA ARG A 283 -12.96 -13.17 -6.51
C ARG A 283 -13.08 -14.40 -5.63
N LEU A 284 -12.76 -14.22 -4.36
CA LEU A 284 -12.81 -15.25 -3.34
C LEU A 284 -13.97 -14.95 -2.39
N TYR A 285 -14.99 -15.79 -2.43
CA TYR A 285 -16.16 -15.69 -1.58
C TYR A 285 -16.05 -16.72 -0.48
N LEU A 286 -15.96 -16.27 0.78
CA LEU A 286 -15.87 -17.15 1.95
C LEU A 286 -17.24 -17.28 2.60
N LYS A 287 -17.57 -18.46 3.13
CA LYS A 287 -18.72 -18.62 4.01
C LYS A 287 -18.47 -18.05 5.40
N ASN A 288 -17.23 -18.16 5.89
CA ASN A 288 -16.80 -17.65 7.19
C ASN A 288 -15.37 -17.10 7.10
N MET A 289 -15.14 -15.89 7.60
CA MET A 289 -13.83 -15.25 7.60
C MET A 289 -12.82 -15.96 8.53
N LYS A 290 -13.28 -16.75 9.49
CA LYS A 290 -12.41 -17.57 10.37
C LYS A 290 -11.53 -18.55 9.58
N ASP A 291 -12.02 -19.02 8.43
CA ASP A 291 -11.32 -19.96 7.57
C ASP A 291 -10.26 -19.30 6.66
N PHE A 292 -10.18 -17.95 6.68
CA PHE A 292 -9.32 -17.17 5.78
C PHE A 292 -7.86 -17.60 5.83
N SER A 293 -7.29 -17.80 7.03
CA SER A 293 -5.88 -18.17 7.19
C SER A 293 -5.56 -19.53 6.53
N SER A 294 -6.42 -20.53 6.76
CA SER A 294 -6.29 -21.88 6.20
C SER A 294 -6.41 -21.87 4.67
N ILE A 295 -7.42 -21.16 4.14
CA ILE A 295 -7.64 -21.03 2.68
C ILE A 295 -6.50 -20.28 2.02
N ASN A 296 -6.02 -19.22 2.68
CA ASN A 296 -4.94 -18.41 2.17
C ASN A 296 -3.62 -19.19 2.08
N SER A 297 -3.36 -20.11 3.01
CA SER A 297 -2.18 -20.99 2.95
C SER A 297 -2.16 -21.84 1.66
N ALA A 298 -3.32 -22.38 1.25
CA ALA A 298 -3.45 -23.10 -0.01
C ALA A 298 -3.35 -22.17 -1.24
N TYR A 299 -3.88 -20.94 -1.12
CA TYR A 299 -3.76 -19.93 -2.16
C TYR A 299 -2.29 -19.58 -2.48
N VAL A 300 -1.47 -19.33 -1.45
CA VAL A 300 -0.03 -19.01 -1.60
C VAL A 300 0.72 -20.13 -2.30
N THR A 301 0.44 -21.37 -1.90
CA THR A 301 1.07 -22.56 -2.50
C THR A 301 0.73 -22.68 -3.99
N THR A 302 -0.47 -22.23 -4.36
CA THR A 302 -0.97 -22.27 -5.74
C THR A 302 -0.39 -21.15 -6.60
N PHE A 303 -0.42 -19.91 -6.12
CA PHE A 303 0.05 -18.72 -6.84
C PHE A 303 1.43 -18.30 -6.32
N LYS A 304 2.50 -18.93 -6.83
CA LYS A 304 3.87 -18.71 -6.34
C LYS A 304 4.50 -17.40 -6.81
N HIS A 305 4.50 -17.15 -8.12
CA HIS A 305 5.31 -16.08 -8.73
C HIS A 305 4.50 -14.92 -9.30
N CYS A 306 3.23 -15.14 -9.64
CA CYS A 306 2.34 -14.12 -10.18
C CYS A 306 1.02 -14.15 -9.40
N LEU A 307 0.90 -13.23 -8.44
CA LEU A 307 -0.30 -13.12 -7.62
C LEU A 307 -1.34 -12.27 -8.37
N PRO A 308 -2.55 -12.79 -8.66
CA PRO A 308 -3.58 -11.99 -9.29
C PRO A 308 -4.06 -10.86 -8.36
N ALA A 309 -4.74 -9.86 -8.93
CA ALA A 309 -5.56 -8.98 -8.11
C ALA A 309 -6.65 -9.79 -7.40
N ARG A 310 -7.02 -9.42 -6.18
CA ARG A 310 -7.96 -10.22 -5.37
C ARG A 310 -9.03 -9.37 -4.70
N VAL A 311 -10.26 -9.82 -4.80
CA VAL A 311 -11.38 -9.36 -3.97
C VAL A 311 -11.80 -10.52 -3.09
N CYS A 312 -11.75 -10.35 -1.77
CA CYS A 312 -12.10 -11.38 -0.81
C CYS A 312 -13.16 -10.87 0.17
N VAL A 313 -14.30 -11.54 0.24
CA VAL A 313 -15.44 -11.13 1.09
C VAL A 313 -16.11 -12.36 1.71
N GLU A 314 -16.67 -12.19 2.92
CA GLU A 314 -17.57 -13.16 3.52
C GLU A 314 -18.99 -12.94 3.01
N THR A 315 -19.63 -13.99 2.50
CA THR A 315 -20.99 -13.94 1.99
C THR A 315 -21.79 -15.20 2.32
N MET A 316 -23.08 -15.16 2.04
CA MET A 316 -23.95 -16.33 2.15
C MET A 316 -23.65 -17.31 1.03
N LEU A 317 -23.13 -18.48 1.41
CA LEU A 317 -22.94 -19.62 0.53
C LEU A 317 -23.84 -20.78 0.98
N PRO A 318 -24.15 -21.73 0.07
CA PRO A 318 -24.87 -22.96 0.43
C PRO A 318 -24.22 -23.68 1.61
N GLU A 319 -24.99 -24.50 2.33
CA GLU A 319 -24.55 -25.09 3.59
C GLU A 319 -23.29 -25.95 3.41
N GLU A 320 -23.24 -26.71 2.33
CA GLU A 320 -22.14 -27.58 1.95
C GLU A 320 -20.92 -26.86 1.37
N VAL A 321 -20.99 -25.57 1.06
CA VAL A 321 -19.90 -24.81 0.41
C VAL A 321 -19.14 -23.96 1.43
N LEU A 322 -17.84 -24.23 1.57
CA LEU A 322 -16.93 -23.46 2.43
C LEU A 322 -16.52 -22.13 1.78
N PHE A 323 -16.14 -22.18 0.50
CA PHE A 323 -15.80 -21.00 -0.28
C PHE A 323 -16.00 -21.24 -1.77
N SER A 324 -16.05 -20.15 -2.54
CA SER A 324 -16.11 -20.16 -4.00
C SER A 324 -15.09 -19.20 -4.60
N ILE A 325 -14.55 -19.58 -5.76
CA ILE A 325 -13.57 -18.83 -6.54
C ILE A 325 -14.14 -18.58 -7.93
N ASP A 326 -14.15 -17.31 -8.32
CA ASP A 326 -14.26 -16.87 -9.71
C ASP A 326 -12.94 -16.23 -10.16
N CYS A 327 -12.50 -16.53 -11.38
CA CYS A 327 -11.27 -16.01 -11.95
C CYS A 327 -11.55 -15.31 -13.28
N LEU A 328 -11.01 -14.11 -13.45
CA LEU A 328 -10.84 -13.49 -14.75
C LEU A 328 -9.44 -13.82 -15.27
N ILE A 329 -9.41 -14.28 -16.50
CA ILE A 329 -8.20 -14.65 -17.22
C ILE A 329 -8.06 -13.73 -18.42
N HIS A 330 -6.81 -13.44 -18.79
CA HIS A 330 -6.49 -12.83 -20.06
C HIS A 330 -5.41 -13.64 -20.76
N GLN A 331 -5.68 -14.05 -22.00
CA GLN A 331 -4.73 -14.71 -22.88
C GLN A 331 -4.66 -13.96 -24.20
N SER A 332 -3.47 -13.44 -24.53
CA SER A 332 -3.20 -12.88 -25.85
C SER A 332 -3.05 -13.99 -26.89
N ASP A 333 -3.85 -13.94 -27.95
CA ASP A 333 -3.68 -14.80 -29.13
C ASP A 333 -2.58 -14.26 -30.07
N ILE A 334 -2.04 -13.07 -29.80
CA ILE A 334 -0.93 -12.46 -30.56
C ILE A 334 0.37 -12.99 -29.96
N LYS A 335 1.00 -13.93 -30.68
CA LYS A 335 2.43 -14.21 -30.51
C LYS A 335 3.18 -13.01 -31.07
N ILE A 336 3.56 -12.07 -30.21
CA ILE A 336 4.59 -11.10 -30.56
C ILE A 336 5.91 -11.89 -30.59
N ASP A 337 6.69 -11.72 -31.66
CA ASP A 337 7.90 -12.49 -31.98
C ASP A 337 9.09 -12.21 -31.03
N ASP A 338 8.85 -11.49 -29.93
CA ASP A 338 9.78 -11.32 -28.81
C ASP A 338 9.08 -11.79 -27.53
N GLY A 339 9.32 -13.05 -27.18
CA GLY A 339 8.57 -13.76 -26.16
C GLY A 339 8.74 -13.24 -24.74
N LEU A 340 7.85 -12.35 -24.29
CA LEU A 340 7.47 -12.18 -22.87
C LEU A 340 6.08 -11.53 -22.79
N PHE A 341 5.00 -12.34 -22.79
CA PHE A 341 3.70 -11.86 -22.33
C PHE A 341 3.68 -11.96 -20.80
N HIS A 342 3.94 -10.84 -20.13
CA HIS A 342 3.67 -10.64 -18.70
C HIS A 342 2.56 -9.60 -18.56
N PRO A 343 1.75 -9.61 -17.49
CA PRO A 343 1.05 -8.39 -17.08
C PRO A 343 2.08 -7.25 -17.10
N GLU A 344 1.79 -6.22 -17.89
CA GLU A 344 2.79 -5.19 -18.24
C GLU A 344 3.29 -4.47 -16.98
N GLU A 345 2.39 -4.30 -15.99
CA GLU A 345 2.71 -3.70 -14.69
C GLU A 345 1.88 -4.38 -13.58
N ILE A 346 2.54 -4.70 -12.47
CA ILE A 346 1.92 -5.22 -11.24
C ILE A 346 2.27 -4.24 -10.11
N LEU A 347 1.26 -3.82 -9.34
CA LEU A 347 1.48 -3.03 -8.13
C LEU A 347 1.20 -3.89 -6.90
N HIS A 348 2.20 -3.98 -6.02
CA HIS A 348 2.11 -4.66 -4.74
C HIS A 348 2.74 -3.79 -3.63
N VAL A 349 1.92 -3.21 -2.77
CA VAL A 349 2.36 -2.40 -1.62
C VAL A 349 2.58 -3.33 -0.43
N GLN A 350 3.82 -3.50 0.00
CA GLN A 350 4.18 -4.36 1.15
C GLN A 350 4.48 -3.57 2.42
N ASN A 351 4.88 -2.32 2.25
CA ASN A 351 5.29 -1.42 3.32
C ASN A 351 4.10 -0.78 4.04
N ILE A 352 4.24 -0.62 5.36
CA ILE A 352 3.40 0.30 6.13
C ILE A 352 3.87 1.72 5.79
N SER A 353 2.94 2.59 5.41
CA SER A 353 3.24 3.92 4.86
C SER A 353 2.11 4.92 5.13
N HIS A 354 2.24 6.16 4.65
CA HIS A 354 1.18 7.17 4.77
C HIS A 354 0.26 7.25 3.54
N TRP A 355 0.66 6.67 2.42
CA TRP A 355 -0.03 6.88 1.15
C TRP A 355 -1.12 5.83 0.90
N ALA A 356 -0.83 4.53 1.06
CA ALA A 356 -1.78 3.44 0.84
C ALA A 356 -1.55 2.28 1.80
N PRO A 357 -2.61 1.51 2.11
CA PRO A 357 -2.48 0.36 3.00
C PRO A 357 -1.66 -0.76 2.36
N ALA A 358 -0.82 -1.40 3.19
CA ALA A 358 -0.09 -2.60 2.81
C ALA A 358 -1.04 -3.75 2.47
N SER A 359 -0.59 -4.67 1.62
CA SER A 359 -1.35 -5.87 1.26
C SER A 359 -1.48 -6.76 2.48
N ILE A 360 -2.73 -7.05 2.89
CA ILE A 360 -3.07 -7.99 3.97
C ILE A 360 -3.13 -9.46 3.51
N GLY A 361 -2.58 -9.75 2.33
CA GLY A 361 -2.83 -11.00 1.63
C GLY A 361 -1.84 -11.22 0.48
N PRO A 362 -1.75 -12.46 -0.03
CA PRO A 362 -0.95 -12.78 -1.21
C PRO A 362 -1.74 -12.39 -2.46
N TYR A 363 -1.80 -11.09 -2.74
CA TYR A 363 -2.45 -10.58 -3.93
C TYR A 363 -1.76 -9.31 -4.40
N SER A 364 -1.89 -8.99 -5.69
CA SER A 364 -1.44 -7.70 -6.21
C SER A 364 -2.52 -6.65 -5.97
N GLN A 365 -2.20 -5.48 -5.41
CA GLN A 365 -3.19 -4.41 -5.24
C GLN A 365 -3.78 -3.96 -6.57
N SER A 366 -3.04 -4.07 -7.67
CA SER A 366 -3.56 -3.89 -9.02
C SER A 366 -2.70 -4.60 -10.06
N ILE A 367 -3.33 -5.04 -11.14
CA ILE A 367 -2.67 -5.60 -12.32
C ILE A 367 -3.11 -4.81 -13.54
N LYS A 368 -2.15 -4.38 -14.36
CA LYS A 368 -2.40 -3.77 -15.66
C LYS A 368 -2.21 -4.80 -16.76
N VAL A 369 -3.19 -4.87 -17.66
CA VAL A 369 -3.15 -5.69 -18.86
C VAL A 369 -3.54 -4.80 -20.02
N ARG A 370 -2.57 -4.51 -20.90
CA ARG A 370 -2.72 -3.51 -21.95
C ARG A 370 -3.14 -2.16 -21.31
N GLU A 371 -4.18 -1.54 -21.86
CA GLU A 371 -4.72 -0.26 -21.38
C GLU A 371 -5.67 -0.37 -20.18
N VAL A 372 -5.90 -1.57 -19.62
CA VAL A 372 -6.89 -1.79 -18.56
C VAL A 372 -6.24 -2.21 -17.25
N MET A 373 -6.59 -1.52 -16.17
CA MET A 373 -6.14 -1.83 -14.81
C MET A 373 -7.24 -2.54 -14.01
N TYR A 374 -6.83 -3.56 -13.25
CA TYR A 374 -7.66 -4.39 -12.40
C TYR A 374 -7.22 -4.26 -10.95
N PRO A 375 -7.78 -3.30 -10.19
CA PRO A 375 -7.47 -3.16 -8.78
C PRO A 375 -8.10 -4.31 -7.97
N ALA A 376 -7.40 -4.73 -6.92
CA ALA A 376 -7.92 -5.56 -5.84
C ALA A 376 -8.96 -4.81 -5.01
N GLY A 377 -9.64 -5.52 -4.11
CA GLY A 377 -10.56 -4.89 -3.16
C GLY A 377 -9.81 -3.92 -2.25
N GLN A 378 -10.29 -2.68 -2.16
CA GLN A 378 -9.68 -1.63 -1.34
C GLN A 378 -10.46 -1.44 -0.04
N THR A 379 -9.87 -1.84 1.08
CA THR A 379 -10.46 -1.66 2.42
C THR A 379 -10.07 -0.29 2.98
N ALA A 380 -10.94 0.29 3.81
CA ALA A 380 -10.73 1.58 4.46
C ALA A 380 -9.78 1.51 5.67
N LEU A 381 -8.54 1.04 5.42
CA LEU A 381 -7.50 0.94 6.45
C LEU A 381 -6.68 2.22 6.50
N VAL A 382 -6.50 2.80 7.67
CA VAL A 382 -5.55 3.89 7.89
C VAL A 382 -4.15 3.37 7.56
N PRO A 383 -3.49 3.86 6.48
CA PRO A 383 -2.27 3.27 5.95
C PRO A 383 -1.14 3.08 6.97
N SER A 384 -0.96 4.04 7.89
CA SER A 384 0.16 4.05 8.84
C SER A 384 -0.03 3.08 10.01
N THR A 385 -1.27 2.79 10.38
CA THR A 385 -1.60 1.89 11.52
C THR A 385 -2.13 0.55 11.05
N MET A 386 -2.46 0.46 9.76
CA MET A 386 -3.19 -0.62 9.12
C MET A 386 -4.60 -0.87 9.66
N LYS A 387 -5.09 -0.14 10.67
CA LYS A 387 -6.41 -0.36 11.31
C LYS A 387 -7.57 0.19 10.45
N LEU A 388 -8.75 -0.41 10.57
CA LEU A 388 -9.97 0.14 9.95
C LEU A 388 -10.26 1.54 10.52
N VAL A 389 -10.64 2.47 9.64
CA VAL A 389 -11.01 3.84 10.03
C VAL A 389 -12.27 3.86 10.89
N SER A 390 -12.26 4.68 11.94
CA SER A 390 -13.45 4.94 12.78
C SER A 390 -14.50 5.75 12.01
N GLY A 391 -15.78 5.63 12.37
CA GLY A 391 -16.86 6.41 11.76
C GLY A 391 -17.72 5.68 10.72
N ARG A 392 -17.58 4.34 10.62
CA ARG A 392 -18.43 3.45 9.80
C ARG A 392 -18.47 3.88 8.33
N ILE A 393 -19.56 3.61 7.62
CA ILE A 393 -19.69 3.85 6.18
C ILE A 393 -19.37 5.30 5.77
N GLN A 394 -19.64 6.28 6.64
CA GLN A 394 -19.41 7.70 6.36
C GLN A 394 -17.92 8.02 6.15
N THR A 395 -17.03 7.32 6.84
CA THR A 395 -15.56 7.49 6.71
C THR A 395 -14.94 6.37 5.88
N GLU A 396 -15.49 5.14 5.97
CA GLU A 396 -14.99 3.99 5.24
C GLU A 396 -15.15 4.14 3.72
N ALA A 397 -16.31 4.60 3.24
CA ALA A 397 -16.56 4.76 1.81
C ALA A 397 -15.60 5.75 1.13
N PRO A 398 -15.42 7.00 1.64
CA PRO A 398 -14.48 7.94 1.01
C PRO A 398 -13.02 7.46 1.12
N MET A 399 -12.63 6.82 2.22
CA MET A 399 -11.26 6.29 2.37
C MET A 399 -10.99 5.13 1.39
N SER A 400 -11.90 4.16 1.26
CA SER A 400 -11.79 3.05 0.30
C SER A 400 -11.69 3.56 -1.15
N LEU A 401 -12.50 4.55 -1.51
CA LEU A 401 -12.43 5.20 -2.83
C LEU A 401 -11.10 5.92 -3.03
N SER A 402 -10.62 6.63 -2.01
CA SER A 402 -9.32 7.30 -2.02
C SER A 402 -8.18 6.31 -2.26
N HIS A 403 -8.16 5.16 -1.57
CA HIS A 403 -7.17 4.11 -1.80
C HIS A 403 -7.21 3.60 -3.24
N THR A 404 -8.41 3.33 -3.78
CA THR A 404 -8.56 2.92 -5.18
C THR A 404 -7.92 3.92 -6.13
N LEU A 405 -8.18 5.22 -5.94
CA LEU A 405 -7.60 6.27 -6.78
C LEU A 405 -6.10 6.40 -6.62
N LYS A 406 -5.56 6.25 -5.41
CA LYS A 406 -4.11 6.29 -5.16
C LYS A 406 -3.40 5.13 -5.85
N ILE A 407 -3.94 3.90 -5.74
CA ILE A 407 -3.41 2.71 -6.41
C ILE A 407 -3.40 2.87 -7.93
N LEU A 408 -4.49 3.40 -8.52
CA LEU A 408 -4.55 3.65 -9.96
C LEU A 408 -3.58 4.75 -10.43
N LYS A 409 -3.42 5.81 -9.64
CA LYS A 409 -2.46 6.91 -9.93
C LYS A 409 -1.01 6.46 -9.80
N ALA A 410 -0.72 5.57 -8.86
CA ALA A 410 0.61 5.01 -8.68
C ALA A 410 1.05 4.18 -9.88
N LEU A 411 0.14 3.40 -10.49
CA LEU A 411 0.41 2.69 -11.74
C LEU A 411 0.53 3.63 -12.94
N HIS A 412 -0.41 4.57 -13.09
CA HIS A 412 -0.40 5.48 -14.24
C HIS A 412 -0.79 6.90 -13.84
N ARG A 413 0.20 7.81 -13.90
CA ARG A 413 0.08 9.23 -13.57
C ARG A 413 -0.89 9.92 -14.54
N GLY A 414 -2.12 10.14 -14.10
CA GLY A 414 -3.20 10.71 -14.92
C GLY A 414 -4.53 9.95 -14.79
N THR A 415 -4.49 8.75 -14.21
CA THR A 415 -5.71 7.97 -13.95
C THR A 415 -6.53 8.59 -12.83
N GLY A 416 -7.85 8.51 -12.96
CA GLY A 416 -8.81 9.08 -12.01
C GLY A 416 -10.19 8.49 -12.24
N LEU A 417 -11.19 9.00 -11.51
CA LEU A 417 -12.58 8.52 -11.61
C LEU A 417 -13.17 8.46 -13.03
N PRO A 418 -12.88 9.38 -13.97
CA PRO A 418 -13.48 9.34 -15.30
C PRO A 418 -12.99 8.17 -16.14
N HIS A 419 -11.84 7.60 -15.76
CA HIS A 419 -11.24 6.46 -16.42
C HIS A 419 -11.78 5.12 -15.89
N ILE A 420 -12.66 5.13 -14.89
CA ILE A 420 -13.23 3.90 -14.34
C ILE A 420 -14.32 3.37 -15.27
N LEU A 421 -14.09 2.18 -15.81
CA LEU A 421 -15.02 1.51 -16.72
C LEU A 421 -16.19 0.84 -15.99
N MET A 422 -15.94 0.32 -14.79
CA MET A 422 -16.93 -0.38 -13.96
C MET A 422 -16.46 -0.39 -12.51
N ALA A 423 -17.37 -0.16 -11.57
CA ALA A 423 -17.10 -0.23 -10.14
C ALA A 423 -17.89 -1.36 -9.48
N HIS A 424 -17.21 -2.14 -8.63
CA HIS A 424 -17.83 -3.15 -7.77
C HIS A 424 -17.76 -2.66 -6.33
N CYS A 425 -18.89 -2.21 -5.81
CA CYS A 425 -19.00 -1.70 -4.45
C CYS A 425 -19.56 -2.79 -3.54
N ASN A 426 -18.71 -3.35 -2.70
CA ASN A 426 -19.13 -4.29 -1.67
C ASN A 426 -19.62 -3.46 -0.47
N VAL A 427 -20.81 -3.75 0.08
CA VAL A 427 -21.33 -3.15 1.33
C VAL A 427 -21.83 -4.22 2.30
N THR A 428 -21.69 -3.98 3.60
CA THR A 428 -22.16 -4.93 4.64
C THR A 428 -23.67 -4.91 4.85
N SER A 429 -24.36 -3.88 4.35
CA SER A 429 -25.81 -3.73 4.45
C SER A 429 -26.36 -2.99 3.24
N SER A 430 -27.56 -3.37 2.78
CA SER A 430 -28.27 -2.66 1.71
C SER A 430 -28.59 -1.21 2.08
N LYS A 431 -28.69 -0.88 3.38
CA LYS A 431 -28.89 0.49 3.88
C LYS A 431 -27.73 1.42 3.51
N PHE A 432 -26.53 0.88 3.30
CA PHE A 432 -25.32 1.65 3.00
C PHE A 432 -25.14 1.97 1.51
N ILE A 433 -25.96 1.38 0.63
CA ILE A 433 -25.90 1.61 -0.82
C ILE A 433 -26.05 3.10 -1.15
N ALA A 434 -27.01 3.78 -0.52
CA ALA A 434 -27.25 5.20 -0.78
C ALA A 434 -26.04 6.06 -0.39
N THR A 435 -25.44 5.83 0.77
CA THR A 435 -24.26 6.57 1.26
C THR A 435 -23.03 6.31 0.40
N ALA A 436 -22.80 5.07 -0.01
CA ALA A 436 -21.70 4.71 -0.91
C ALA A 436 -21.87 5.34 -2.30
N LEU A 437 -23.09 5.35 -2.83
CA LEU A 437 -23.42 6.01 -4.09
C LEU A 437 -23.24 7.53 -4.01
N ASP A 438 -23.70 8.17 -2.94
CA ASP A 438 -23.51 9.60 -2.70
C ASP A 438 -22.02 9.96 -2.62
N THR A 439 -21.22 9.16 -1.91
CA THR A 439 -19.76 9.33 -1.84
C THR A 439 -19.12 9.29 -3.24
N TRP A 440 -19.50 8.31 -4.06
CA TRP A 440 -19.04 8.21 -5.44
C TRP A 440 -19.43 9.45 -6.26
N GLN A 441 -20.69 9.85 -6.20
CA GLN A 441 -21.21 11.00 -6.94
C GLN A 441 -20.55 12.32 -6.53
N LYS A 442 -20.34 12.55 -5.23
CA LYS A 442 -19.63 13.74 -4.73
C LYS A 442 -18.23 13.84 -5.31
N ASN A 443 -17.49 12.74 -5.37
CA ASN A 443 -16.15 12.74 -5.94
C ASN A 443 -16.18 12.93 -7.47
N LEU A 444 -17.21 12.46 -8.17
CA LEU A 444 -17.40 12.71 -9.61
C LEU A 444 -17.76 14.17 -9.95
N ARG A 445 -18.62 14.82 -9.15
CA ARG A 445 -19.09 16.21 -9.41
C ARG A 445 -17.97 17.25 -9.41
N THR A 446 -16.81 16.91 -8.87
CA THR A 446 -15.60 17.75 -8.96
C THR A 446 -14.98 17.79 -10.37
N GLN A 447 -15.48 16.98 -11.31
CA GLN A 447 -14.92 16.82 -12.65
C GLN A 447 -15.98 17.13 -13.72
N LYS A 448 -15.63 18.04 -14.65
CA LYS A 448 -16.62 18.78 -15.47
C LYS A 448 -17.40 17.96 -16.49
N GLU A 449 -16.94 16.78 -16.92
CA GLU A 449 -17.70 15.88 -17.79
C GLU A 449 -17.25 14.45 -17.50
N VAL A 450 -18.12 13.60 -16.95
CA VAL A 450 -17.79 12.19 -16.68
C VAL A 450 -18.88 11.27 -17.24
N PRO A 451 -18.53 10.26 -18.06
CA PRO A 451 -19.50 9.26 -18.51
C PRO A 451 -20.13 8.54 -17.31
N ARG A 452 -21.38 8.06 -17.48
CA ARG A 452 -22.06 7.26 -16.46
C ARG A 452 -21.30 5.93 -16.27
N VAL A 453 -20.54 5.83 -15.19
CA VAL A 453 -19.86 4.60 -14.80
C VAL A 453 -20.89 3.60 -14.25
N PRO A 454 -20.98 2.36 -14.78
CA PRO A 454 -21.80 1.32 -14.19
C PRO A 454 -21.23 0.90 -12.83
N ILE A 455 -22.08 0.92 -11.80
CA ILE A 455 -21.74 0.51 -10.43
C ILE A 455 -22.60 -0.69 -10.06
N LEU A 456 -21.94 -1.80 -9.72
CA LEU A 456 -22.59 -2.98 -9.15
C LEU A 456 -22.40 -2.97 -7.63
N PHE A 457 -23.51 -3.02 -6.89
CA PHE A 457 -23.48 -3.19 -5.44
C PHE A 457 -23.64 -4.65 -5.06
N LEU A 458 -22.74 -5.15 -4.22
CA LEU A 458 -22.81 -6.49 -3.64
C LEU A 458 -22.96 -6.36 -2.13
N VAL A 459 -24.06 -6.91 -1.59
CA VAL A 459 -24.28 -6.93 -0.14
C VAL A 459 -23.65 -8.21 0.43
N TYR A 460 -22.76 -8.05 1.41
CA TYR A 460 -21.99 -9.15 2.01
C TYR A 460 -22.08 -9.08 3.54
N ARG A 461 -21.57 -10.09 4.26
CA ARG A 461 -21.62 -10.11 5.74
C ARG A 461 -20.44 -9.39 6.37
N ARG A 462 -19.22 -9.82 6.06
CA ARG A 462 -17.97 -9.31 6.62
C ARG A 462 -16.84 -9.20 5.61
N ALA A 463 -15.95 -8.25 5.84
CA ALA A 463 -14.68 -8.15 5.12
C ALA A 463 -13.57 -8.62 6.06
N ILE A 464 -12.39 -8.94 5.49
CA ILE A 464 -11.21 -9.49 6.22
C ILE A 464 -10.91 -8.71 7.51
N TYR A 465 -11.13 -7.39 7.45
CA TYR A 465 -11.47 -6.43 8.50
C TYR A 465 -11.61 -6.87 9.98
N GLU A 466 -12.71 -7.57 10.26
CA GLU A 466 -13.30 -7.61 11.61
C GLU A 466 -12.63 -8.61 12.58
N GLU A 467 -11.77 -9.51 12.09
CA GLU A 467 -11.10 -10.53 12.93
C GLU A 467 -9.57 -10.49 12.85
N VAL A 468 -8.97 -9.82 11.85
CA VAL A 468 -7.51 -9.73 11.71
C VAL A 468 -6.96 -8.65 12.66
N SER A 469 -6.77 -9.03 13.92
CA SER A 469 -5.91 -8.25 14.82
C SER A 469 -4.52 -8.09 14.20
N SER A 470 -3.82 -7.00 14.52
CA SER A 470 -2.43 -6.74 14.09
C SER A 470 -1.47 -7.92 14.29
N ARG A 471 -1.74 -8.82 15.25
CA ARG A 471 -1.00 -10.07 15.48
C ARG A 471 -1.22 -11.14 14.42
N GLN A 472 -2.42 -11.28 13.86
CA GLN A 472 -2.69 -12.22 12.79
C GLN A 472 -2.04 -11.77 11.46
N TYR A 473 -1.92 -10.46 11.22
CA TYR A 473 -1.16 -9.91 10.09
C TYR A 473 0.35 -10.26 10.17
N GLN A 474 0.95 -10.15 11.35
CA GLN A 474 2.36 -10.51 11.57
C GLN A 474 2.60 -12.03 11.48
N ALA A 475 1.71 -12.85 12.06
CA ALA A 475 1.76 -14.30 11.90
C ALA A 475 1.59 -14.73 10.43
N PHE A 476 0.73 -14.03 9.68
CA PHE A 476 0.46 -14.24 8.27
C PHE A 476 1.69 -13.98 7.38
N LEU A 477 2.44 -12.90 7.62
CA LEU A 477 3.70 -12.64 6.90
C LEU A 477 4.69 -13.80 7.11
N SER A 478 4.82 -14.29 8.35
CA SER A 478 5.74 -15.40 8.66
C SER A 478 5.46 -16.70 7.88
N VAL A 479 4.19 -16.98 7.56
CA VAL A 479 3.76 -18.17 6.78
C VAL A 479 3.97 -17.95 5.27
N PHE A 480 3.67 -16.74 4.77
CA PHE A 480 3.92 -16.38 3.36
C PHE A 480 5.42 -16.45 3.02
N HIS A 481 6.28 -16.04 3.94
CA HIS A 481 7.74 -16.04 3.75
C HIS A 481 8.37 -17.44 3.80
N LYS A 482 7.81 -18.39 4.56
CA LYS A 482 8.31 -19.78 4.60
C LYS A 482 7.98 -20.61 3.35
N GLY A 483 6.95 -20.24 2.59
CA GLY A 483 6.50 -20.97 1.40
C GLY A 483 7.18 -20.60 0.07
N LEU A 484 8.07 -19.59 0.08
CA LEU A 484 8.75 -19.06 -1.11
C LEU A 484 10.24 -19.48 -1.22
N ASN A 485 10.72 -20.35 -0.33
CA ASN A 485 12.04 -20.99 -0.43
C ASN A 485 12.05 -22.17 -1.41
#